data_AF-X1NFK7-F1
#
_entry.id   AF-X1NFK7-F1
#
_cell.length_a   1.000
_cell.length_b   1.000
_cell.length_c   1.000
_cell.angle_alpha   90.00
_cell.angle_beta   90.00
_cell.angle_gamma   90.00
#
_symmetry.space_group_name_H-M   'P 1'
#
loop_
_entity.id
_entity.type
_entity.pdbx_description
1 polymer ?
#
loop_
_entity_poly.entity_id
_entity_poly.type
_entity_poly.pdbx_seq_one_letter_code
_entity_poly.pdbx_strand_id
1 'polypeptide(L)'
;EEYFENTEWKDKFTAWPDRTMDELRLPENPEELLELAEFWDVVEDGTVNGIGPDGKYPIYLQATTEELGTAGATETVKSDVEDVEKKVRSITNGRMADVVFEVTGNPAVIPWAIKLVKPQGRFVVLSSPRGPTQLDFHDEVNAPSRTIIGTHVTSQPEYETPYNQWTLKKNTELFFEFLKGGIIKVNHLISHKYPWFEAERAYRMLIENRAETMGVILDFREGQ
;
A
#
# COMPACT_ATOMS: atom_id res chain seq x y z
N GLU A 1 -20.58 12.95 8.56
CA GLU A 1 -21.72 12.07 8.27
C GLU A 1 -21.18 10.67 8.10
N GLU A 2 -21.80 9.72 8.78
CA GLU A 2 -21.31 8.36 8.96
C GLU A 2 -21.03 7.70 7.61
N TYR A 3 -19.86 7.10 7.46
CA TYR A 3 -19.46 6.39 6.23
C TYR A 3 -20.51 5.35 5.78
N PHE A 4 -21.27 4.78 6.74
CA PHE A 4 -22.37 3.84 6.53
C PHE A 4 -23.69 4.47 6.09
N GLU A 5 -23.82 5.80 6.19
CA GLU A 5 -25.00 6.55 5.73
C GLU A 5 -24.84 7.14 4.33
N ASN A 6 -23.62 7.12 3.75
CA ASN A 6 -23.36 7.62 2.41
C ASN A 6 -24.07 6.77 1.33
N THR A 7 -25.09 7.34 0.70
CA THR A 7 -25.91 6.70 -0.34
C THR A 7 -25.17 6.47 -1.65
N GLU A 8 -24.11 7.23 -1.95
CA GLU A 8 -23.36 7.11 -3.20
C GLU A 8 -22.53 5.81 -3.27
N TRP A 9 -22.12 5.27 -2.12
CA TRP A 9 -21.48 3.95 -2.04
C TRP A 9 -22.53 2.82 -2.12
N LYS A 10 -23.69 3.02 -1.50
CA LYS A 10 -24.81 2.06 -1.54
C LYS A 10 -25.26 1.80 -2.97
N ASP A 11 -25.37 2.84 -3.78
CA ASP A 11 -25.82 2.75 -5.19
C ASP A 11 -24.79 2.05 -6.11
N LYS A 12 -23.49 2.14 -5.79
CA LYS A 12 -22.43 1.41 -6.53
C LYS A 12 -22.39 -0.07 -6.17
N PHE A 13 -22.78 -0.42 -4.94
CA PHE A 13 -22.79 -1.80 -4.45
C PHE A 13 -24.01 -2.59 -4.95
N THR A 14 -25.21 -1.98 -4.97
CA THR A 14 -26.43 -2.60 -5.56
C THR A 14 -26.40 -2.74 -7.08
N ALA A 15 -25.47 -2.07 -7.77
CA ALA A 15 -25.29 -2.19 -9.22
C ALA A 15 -24.48 -3.42 -9.65
N TRP A 16 -23.95 -4.22 -8.71
CA TRP A 16 -23.33 -5.51 -9.02
C TRP A 16 -24.41 -6.57 -9.27
N PRO A 17 -24.39 -7.24 -10.43
CA PRO A 17 -25.37 -8.27 -10.73
C PRO A 17 -25.13 -9.46 -9.79
N ASP A 18 -26.19 -9.87 -9.10
CA ASP A 18 -26.37 -11.15 -8.39
C ASP A 18 -26.39 -11.15 -6.84
N ARG A 19 -26.39 -10.02 -6.11
CA ARG A 19 -26.57 -10.05 -4.63
C ARG A 19 -27.31 -8.83 -4.05
N THR A 20 -28.19 -9.05 -3.08
CA THR A 20 -28.93 -8.02 -2.31
C THR A 20 -28.39 -7.89 -0.89
N MET A 21 -28.38 -6.66 -0.34
CA MET A 21 -27.80 -6.32 0.98
C MET A 21 -28.36 -7.11 2.17
N ASP A 22 -29.54 -7.73 2.03
CA ASP A 22 -30.19 -8.53 3.08
C ASP A 22 -29.44 -9.83 3.43
N GLU A 23 -28.40 -10.20 2.65
CA GLU A 23 -27.58 -11.39 2.88
C GLU A 23 -26.34 -11.14 3.78
N LEU A 24 -26.03 -9.89 4.15
CA LEU A 24 -24.90 -9.56 5.03
C LEU A 24 -25.35 -9.40 6.49
N ARG A 25 -25.30 -10.50 7.24
CA ARG A 25 -25.38 -10.48 8.72
C ARG A 25 -23.96 -10.36 9.28
N LEU A 26 -23.76 -9.55 10.33
CA LEU A 26 -22.51 -9.55 11.08
C LEU A 26 -22.30 -10.96 11.65
N PRO A 27 -21.17 -11.63 11.36
CA PRO A 27 -20.95 -12.99 11.82
C PRO A 27 -20.90 -13.00 13.35
N GLU A 28 -21.78 -13.78 13.96
CA GLU A 28 -21.93 -13.85 15.43
C GLU A 28 -21.04 -14.95 16.03
N ASN A 29 -20.45 -15.81 15.18
CA ASN A 29 -19.58 -16.91 15.59
C ASN A 29 -18.44 -17.20 14.56
N PRO A 30 -17.42 -17.97 14.96
CA PRO A 30 -16.29 -18.30 14.10
C PRO A 30 -16.66 -19.10 12.83
N GLU A 31 -17.68 -19.96 12.87
CA GLU A 31 -18.15 -20.70 11.69
C GLU A 31 -18.81 -19.77 10.65
N GLU A 32 -19.60 -18.80 11.07
CA GLU A 32 -20.20 -17.78 10.18
C GLU A 32 -19.15 -16.84 9.59
N LEU A 33 -18.10 -16.50 10.35
CA LEU A 33 -16.96 -15.76 9.82
C LEU A 33 -16.18 -16.58 8.79
N LEU A 34 -16.08 -17.91 8.97
CA LEU A 34 -15.45 -18.84 8.04
C LEU A 34 -16.26 -19.02 6.75
N GLU A 35 -17.58 -19.12 6.81
CA GLU A 35 -18.44 -19.09 5.59
C GLU A 35 -18.34 -17.74 4.88
N LEU A 36 -18.30 -16.65 5.66
CA LEU A 36 -18.02 -15.32 5.14
C LEU A 36 -16.58 -15.17 4.66
N ALA A 37 -15.65 -16.09 4.98
CA ALA A 37 -14.27 -16.14 4.51
C ALA A 37 -14.05 -17.16 3.37
N GLU A 38 -14.92 -18.16 3.19
CA GLU A 38 -14.98 -19.02 1.99
C GLU A 38 -15.40 -18.21 0.75
N PHE A 39 -16.11 -17.10 0.95
CA PHE A 39 -16.33 -16.07 -0.07
C PHE A 39 -15.02 -15.30 -0.42
N TRP A 40 -13.91 -15.54 0.30
CA TRP A 40 -12.65 -14.79 0.30
C TRP A 40 -11.43 -15.74 0.31
N ASP A 41 -11.32 -16.57 -0.75
CA ASP A 41 -10.13 -17.33 -1.19
C ASP A 41 -9.10 -17.70 -0.08
N VAL A 42 -9.53 -18.50 0.90
CA VAL A 42 -8.66 -19.21 1.84
C VAL A 42 -8.18 -20.49 1.16
N VAL A 43 -6.88 -20.66 0.98
CA VAL A 43 -6.31 -21.94 0.53
C VAL A 43 -6.22 -22.91 1.71
N GLU A 44 -6.39 -24.22 1.45
CA GLU A 44 -6.52 -25.32 2.43
C GLU A 44 -5.45 -25.39 3.55
N ASP A 45 -4.36 -24.63 3.45
CA ASP A 45 -3.28 -24.58 4.44
C ASP A 45 -3.43 -23.50 5.53
N GLY A 46 -4.54 -22.75 5.53
CA GLY A 46 -4.84 -21.75 6.54
C GLY A 46 -4.19 -20.38 6.28
N THR A 47 -3.73 -20.11 5.05
CA THR A 47 -3.33 -18.78 4.63
C THR A 47 -4.52 -17.98 4.06
N VAL A 48 -4.72 -16.76 4.58
CA VAL A 48 -5.79 -15.84 4.15
C VAL A 48 -5.25 -14.96 3.02
N ASN A 49 -5.71 -15.17 1.78
CA ASN A 49 -5.54 -14.19 0.71
C ASN A 49 -6.68 -13.17 0.80
N GLY A 50 -6.38 -11.99 1.31
CA GLY A 50 -7.41 -10.99 1.48
C GLY A 50 -7.88 -10.37 0.16
N ILE A 51 -9.20 -10.30 -0.10
CA ILE A 51 -9.83 -9.39 -1.10
C ILE A 51 -10.94 -8.49 -0.50
N GLY A 52 -10.67 -7.22 -0.13
CA GLY A 52 -11.70 -6.23 0.23
C GLY A 52 -12.53 -5.71 -0.97
N PRO A 53 -13.56 -4.86 -0.76
CA PRO A 53 -14.53 -4.46 -1.80
C PRO A 53 -13.96 -3.57 -2.93
N ASP A 54 -12.68 -3.19 -2.83
CA ASP A 54 -11.85 -2.58 -3.88
C ASP A 54 -10.45 -3.27 -3.95
N GLY A 55 -10.34 -4.51 -3.44
CA GLY A 55 -9.08 -5.25 -3.32
C GLY A 55 -8.07 -4.66 -2.32
N LYS A 56 -8.50 -3.91 -1.29
CA LYS A 56 -7.59 -3.31 -0.30
C LYS A 56 -8.04 -3.56 1.14
N TYR A 57 -7.27 -4.36 1.87
CA TYR A 57 -7.23 -4.31 3.34
C TYR A 57 -6.37 -3.12 3.69
N PRO A 58 -6.80 -2.22 4.57
CA PRO A 58 -5.88 -1.24 5.08
C PRO A 58 -4.89 -1.90 6.03
N ILE A 59 -3.78 -2.40 5.50
CA ILE A 59 -2.50 -2.04 6.11
C ILE A 59 -2.29 -0.57 5.71
N TYR A 60 -2.88 0.36 6.48
CA TYR A 60 -2.63 1.78 6.29
C TYR A 60 -1.24 2.11 6.84
N LEU A 61 -0.22 1.97 6.00
CA LEU A 61 1.12 2.44 6.32
C LEU A 61 1.17 3.95 6.13
N GLN A 62 1.00 4.71 7.20
CA GLN A 62 1.39 6.12 7.26
C GLN A 62 2.61 6.23 8.17
N ALA A 63 3.73 6.70 7.61
CA ALA A 63 4.99 6.79 8.34
C ALA A 63 5.32 8.21 8.77
N THR A 64 5.59 8.36 10.06
CA THR A 64 6.29 9.51 10.61
C THR A 64 7.77 9.49 10.21
N THR A 65 8.46 10.62 10.38
CA THR A 65 9.91 10.69 10.13
C THR A 65 10.72 9.75 11.03
N GLU A 66 10.24 9.48 12.25
CA GLU A 66 10.87 8.56 13.18
C GLU A 66 10.75 7.10 12.72
N GLU A 67 9.57 6.71 12.24
CA GLU A 67 9.33 5.37 11.70
C GLU A 67 10.13 5.14 10.42
N LEU A 68 10.26 6.16 9.55
CA LEU A 68 11.12 6.10 8.37
C LEU A 68 12.60 5.91 8.75
N GLY A 69 13.08 6.62 9.76
CA GLY A 69 14.45 6.44 10.28
C GLY A 69 14.68 5.02 10.80
N THR A 70 13.71 4.47 11.52
CA THR A 70 13.73 3.08 12.00
C THR A 70 13.74 2.07 10.85
N ALA A 71 13.05 2.37 9.75
CA ALA A 71 13.03 1.58 8.53
C ALA A 71 14.31 1.72 7.67
N GLY A 72 15.25 2.58 8.07
CA GLY A 72 16.56 2.73 7.42
C GLY A 72 16.69 3.97 6.53
N ALA A 73 15.75 4.91 6.57
CA ALA A 73 15.94 6.21 5.91
C ALA A 73 17.11 6.97 6.56
N THR A 74 18.07 7.42 5.75
CA THR A 74 19.21 8.22 6.22
C THR A 74 18.87 9.70 6.37
N GLU A 75 17.88 10.16 5.62
CA GLU A 75 17.38 11.53 5.62
C GLU A 75 15.86 11.49 5.46
N THR A 76 15.15 12.42 6.12
CA THR A 76 13.71 12.61 5.97
C THR A 76 13.41 14.07 5.68
N VAL A 77 12.42 14.33 4.83
CA VAL A 77 12.03 15.68 4.39
C VAL A 77 10.51 15.80 4.47
N LYS A 78 10.02 16.86 5.11
CA LYS A 78 8.59 17.16 5.21
C LYS A 78 8.17 18.07 4.07
N SER A 79 7.44 17.52 3.10
CA SER A 79 7.07 18.23 1.86
C SER A 79 6.10 19.39 2.04
N ASP A 80 5.39 19.46 3.17
CA ASP A 80 4.48 20.55 3.55
C ASP A 80 5.20 21.77 4.14
N VAL A 81 6.46 21.62 4.55
CA VAL A 81 7.24 22.67 5.21
C VAL A 81 8.55 22.99 4.49
N GLU A 82 9.11 22.03 3.76
CA GLU A 82 10.44 22.13 3.15
C GLU A 82 10.37 22.14 1.61
N ASP A 83 11.32 22.84 0.99
CA ASP A 83 11.60 22.70 -0.44
C ASP A 83 12.32 21.36 -0.69
N VAL A 84 11.52 20.36 -1.05
CA VAL A 84 11.99 18.98 -1.27
C VAL A 84 13.06 18.91 -2.35
N GLU A 85 12.91 19.66 -3.44
CA GLU A 85 13.89 19.63 -4.54
C GLU A 85 15.24 20.17 -4.08
N LYS A 86 15.24 21.32 -3.39
CA LYS A 86 16.46 21.91 -2.85
C LYS A 86 17.14 20.99 -1.84
N LYS A 87 16.36 20.34 -0.96
CA LYS A 87 16.90 19.40 0.03
C LYS A 87 17.49 18.16 -0.63
N VAL A 88 16.78 17.55 -1.59
CA VAL A 88 17.29 16.41 -2.39
C VAL A 88 18.58 16.80 -3.11
N ARG A 89 18.61 17.97 -3.76
CA ARG A 89 19.80 18.50 -4.43
C ARG A 89 20.96 18.64 -3.46
N SER A 90 20.72 19.15 -2.24
CA SER A 90 21.75 19.30 -1.22
C SER A 90 22.32 17.96 -0.77
N ILE A 91 21.47 16.99 -0.38
CA ILE A 91 21.94 15.69 0.15
C ILE A 91 22.59 14.81 -0.94
N THR A 92 22.26 15.05 -2.21
CA THR A 92 22.84 14.33 -3.35
C THR A 92 24.02 15.03 -4.00
N ASN A 93 24.56 16.10 -3.39
CA ASN A 93 25.65 16.91 -3.94
C ASN A 93 25.37 17.41 -5.37
N GLY A 94 24.14 17.86 -5.60
CA GLY A 94 23.68 18.42 -6.88
C GLY A 94 23.24 17.37 -7.92
N ARG A 95 23.47 16.08 -7.68
CA ARG A 95 23.24 15.02 -8.68
C ARG A 95 21.78 14.64 -8.88
N MET A 96 20.92 14.94 -7.90
CA MET A 96 19.53 14.44 -7.83
C MET A 96 19.47 12.91 -7.64
N ALA A 97 18.27 12.35 -7.47
CA ALA A 97 18.10 10.95 -7.11
C ALA A 97 18.22 10.00 -8.32
N ASP A 98 18.89 8.86 -8.15
CA ASP A 98 18.98 7.81 -9.17
C ASP A 98 17.63 7.15 -9.46
N VAL A 99 16.84 6.96 -8.41
CA VAL A 99 15.50 6.36 -8.42
C VAL A 99 14.61 7.12 -7.45
N VAL A 100 13.39 7.42 -7.86
CA VAL A 100 12.35 7.98 -6.99
C VAL A 100 11.14 7.07 -7.05
N PHE A 101 10.64 6.67 -5.88
CA PHE A 101 9.42 5.88 -5.74
C PHE A 101 8.27 6.80 -5.34
N GLU A 102 7.19 6.77 -6.11
CA GLU A 102 5.91 7.36 -5.74
C GLU A 102 5.08 6.28 -5.03
N VAL A 103 4.84 6.49 -3.73
CA VAL A 103 4.18 5.53 -2.82
C VAL A 103 2.94 6.12 -2.14
N THR A 104 2.52 7.32 -2.52
CA THR A 104 1.46 8.09 -1.86
C THR A 104 0.06 7.78 -2.42
N GLY A 105 -0.05 7.39 -3.69
CA GLY A 105 -1.35 7.25 -4.36
C GLY A 105 -2.01 8.57 -4.73
N ASN A 106 -1.30 9.69 -4.59
CA ASN A 106 -1.81 11.01 -4.92
C ASN A 106 -1.30 11.46 -6.31
N PRO A 107 -2.18 11.61 -7.33
CA PRO A 107 -1.75 12.06 -8.65
C PRO A 107 -1.11 13.45 -8.65
N ALA A 108 -1.43 14.32 -7.69
CA ALA A 108 -0.85 15.65 -7.59
C ALA A 108 0.65 15.64 -7.20
N VAL A 109 1.17 14.51 -6.70
CA VAL A 109 2.58 14.36 -6.30
C VAL A 109 3.49 14.13 -7.51
N ILE A 110 2.99 13.43 -8.52
CA ILE A 110 3.78 12.96 -9.66
C ILE A 110 4.49 14.09 -10.43
N PRO A 111 3.83 15.22 -10.79
CA PRO A 111 4.44 16.25 -11.64
C PRO A 111 5.68 16.90 -11.02
N TRP A 112 5.75 16.99 -9.69
CA TRP A 112 6.92 17.53 -9.01
C TRP A 112 7.89 16.44 -8.55
N ALA A 113 7.41 15.25 -8.19
CA ALA A 113 8.26 14.15 -7.73
C ALA A 113 9.20 13.63 -8.83
N ILE A 114 8.76 13.60 -10.09
CA ILE A 114 9.61 13.19 -11.22
C ILE A 114 10.81 14.13 -11.43
N LYS A 115 10.70 15.40 -11.02
CA LYS A 115 11.78 16.40 -11.11
C LYS A 115 12.93 16.09 -10.16
N LEU A 116 12.67 15.30 -9.10
CA LEU A 116 13.69 14.84 -8.16
C LEU A 116 14.61 13.78 -8.77
N VAL A 117 14.24 13.20 -9.90
CA VAL A 117 15.02 12.18 -10.61
C VAL A 117 16.10 12.85 -11.46
N LYS A 118 17.32 12.31 -11.40
CA LYS A 118 18.42 12.74 -12.26
C LYS A 118 18.14 12.44 -13.75
N PRO A 119 18.84 13.10 -14.70
CA PRO A 119 18.83 12.64 -16.09
C PRO A 119 19.23 11.16 -16.20
N GLN A 120 18.53 10.40 -17.05
CA GLN A 120 18.67 8.95 -17.20
C GLN A 120 18.32 8.13 -15.94
N GLY A 121 17.69 8.75 -14.94
CA GLY A 121 17.17 8.08 -13.74
C GLY A 121 15.81 7.41 -13.96
N ARG A 122 15.30 6.79 -12.90
CA ARG A 122 14.03 6.04 -12.91
C ARG A 122 13.00 6.65 -11.97
N PHE A 123 11.80 6.88 -12.47
CA PHE A 123 10.64 7.22 -11.67
C PHE A 123 9.72 6.00 -11.57
N VAL A 124 9.52 5.46 -10.36
CA VAL A 124 8.77 4.23 -10.12
C VAL A 124 7.43 4.59 -9.48
N VAL A 125 6.34 4.34 -10.18
CA VAL A 125 4.98 4.49 -9.66
C VAL A 125 4.58 3.18 -8.99
N LEU A 126 4.85 3.11 -7.68
CA LEU A 126 4.60 1.92 -6.86
C LEU A 126 3.19 1.88 -6.28
N SER A 127 2.57 3.05 -6.13
CA SER A 127 1.21 3.18 -5.65
C SER A 127 0.16 2.97 -6.76
N SER A 128 -1.12 3.23 -6.42
CA SER A 128 -2.21 3.34 -7.40
C SER A 128 -2.79 4.76 -7.38
N PRO A 129 -2.19 5.73 -8.10
CA PRO A 129 -2.71 7.10 -8.16
C PRO A 129 -4.16 7.12 -8.66
N ARG A 130 -5.06 7.71 -7.87
CA ARG A 130 -6.48 7.80 -8.24
C ARG A 130 -6.74 9.09 -9.02
N GLY A 131 -6.83 8.98 -10.33
CA GLY A 131 -7.16 10.08 -11.24
C GLY A 131 -6.02 10.44 -12.21
N PRO A 132 -6.32 11.25 -13.25
CA PRO A 132 -5.33 11.63 -14.25
C PRO A 132 -4.26 12.57 -13.65
N THR A 133 -3.06 12.50 -14.21
CA THR A 133 -1.94 13.38 -13.89
C THR A 133 -1.51 14.12 -15.14
N GLN A 134 -1.31 15.44 -15.04
CA GLN A 134 -0.72 16.23 -16.12
C GLN A 134 0.80 16.20 -16.01
N LEU A 135 1.49 15.81 -17.08
CA LEU A 135 2.94 15.72 -17.13
C LEU A 135 3.46 16.25 -18.47
N ASP A 136 4.53 17.05 -18.42
CA ASP A 136 5.26 17.45 -19.62
C ASP A 136 6.25 16.34 -20.01
N PHE A 137 5.91 15.58 -21.05
CA PHE A 137 6.76 14.49 -21.52
C PHE A 137 8.02 14.96 -22.25
N HIS A 138 8.08 16.22 -22.73
CA HIS A 138 9.30 16.73 -23.33
C HIS A 138 10.33 17.06 -22.24
N ASP A 139 10.01 18.00 -21.36
CA ASP A 139 10.97 18.53 -20.39
C ASP A 139 11.23 17.55 -19.25
N GLU A 140 10.23 16.76 -18.85
CA GLU A 140 10.38 15.87 -17.69
C GLU A 140 10.79 14.44 -18.05
N VAL A 141 10.61 14.01 -19.30
CA VAL A 141 10.87 12.61 -19.69
C VAL A 141 11.87 12.53 -20.83
N ASN A 142 11.56 13.14 -21.99
CA ASN A 142 12.36 13.01 -23.20
C ASN A 142 13.74 13.68 -23.08
N ALA A 143 13.77 14.99 -22.83
CA ALA A 143 15.00 15.77 -22.74
C ALA A 143 16.00 15.23 -21.69
N PRO A 144 15.56 14.85 -20.45
CA PRO A 144 16.44 14.24 -19.47
C PRO A 144 16.61 12.73 -19.66
N SER A 145 15.91 12.11 -20.62
CA SER A 145 15.92 10.66 -20.87
C SER A 145 15.53 9.82 -19.64
N ARG A 146 14.55 10.26 -18.85
CA ARG A 146 14.08 9.53 -17.65
C ARG A 146 13.20 8.35 -18.06
N THR A 147 13.26 7.28 -17.28
CA THR A 147 12.37 6.11 -17.44
C THR A 147 11.25 6.16 -16.39
N ILE A 148 10.00 6.00 -16.83
CA ILE A 148 8.85 5.83 -15.94
C ILE A 148 8.49 4.34 -15.89
N ILE A 149 8.34 3.80 -14.69
CA ILE A 149 8.04 2.37 -14.44
C ILE A 149 6.75 2.27 -13.64
N GLY A 150 5.74 1.62 -14.19
CA GLY A 150 4.56 1.18 -13.43
C GLY A 150 4.80 -0.21 -12.84
N THR A 151 4.34 -0.44 -11.61
CA THR A 151 4.61 -1.69 -10.87
C THR A 151 3.33 -2.29 -10.29
N HIS A 152 2.32 -2.49 -11.13
CA HIS A 152 1.11 -3.17 -10.68
C HIS A 152 1.44 -4.63 -10.31
N VAL A 153 0.82 -5.16 -9.26
CA VAL A 153 1.10 -6.53 -8.76
C VAL A 153 0.91 -7.59 -9.85
N THR A 154 -0.04 -7.37 -10.77
CA THR A 154 -0.33 -8.27 -11.90
C THR A 154 0.68 -8.19 -13.05
N SER A 155 1.67 -7.28 -12.99
CA SER A 155 2.77 -7.23 -13.96
C SER A 155 3.82 -8.32 -13.73
N GLN A 156 3.69 -9.09 -12.64
CA GLN A 156 4.54 -10.25 -12.36
C GLN A 156 4.13 -11.42 -13.24
N PRO A 157 5.09 -12.14 -13.87
CA PRO A 157 4.77 -13.31 -14.65
C PRO A 157 4.39 -14.48 -13.74
N GLU A 158 3.53 -15.37 -14.22
CA GLU A 158 3.16 -16.61 -13.53
C GLU A 158 4.37 -17.56 -13.41
N TYR A 159 5.20 -17.59 -14.45
CA TYR A 159 6.43 -18.39 -14.52
C TYR A 159 7.63 -17.51 -14.84
N GLU A 160 8.80 -17.94 -14.37
CA GLU A 160 10.05 -17.23 -14.68
C GLU A 160 10.37 -17.27 -16.17
N THR A 161 10.91 -16.16 -16.67
CA THR A 161 11.41 -16.04 -18.04
C THR A 161 12.84 -15.48 -18.03
N PRO A 162 13.62 -15.67 -19.11
CA PRO A 162 14.94 -15.04 -19.25
C PRO A 162 14.91 -13.49 -19.17
N TYR A 163 13.76 -12.87 -19.41
CA TYR A 163 13.58 -11.42 -19.40
C TYR A 163 12.98 -10.89 -18.09
N ASN A 164 12.26 -11.74 -17.35
CA ASN A 164 11.69 -11.42 -16.05
C ASN A 164 11.59 -12.68 -15.19
N GLN A 165 12.44 -12.75 -14.17
CA GLN A 165 12.50 -13.85 -13.21
C GLN A 165 11.65 -13.60 -11.96
N TRP A 166 11.02 -12.43 -11.82
CA TRP A 166 10.39 -12.00 -10.58
C TRP A 166 8.90 -12.35 -10.56
N THR A 167 8.60 -13.62 -10.30
CA THR A 167 7.24 -14.11 -10.04
C THR A 167 6.76 -13.73 -8.63
N LEU A 168 5.45 -13.83 -8.37
CA LEU A 168 4.89 -13.64 -7.02
C LEU A 168 5.58 -14.56 -6.00
N LYS A 169 5.72 -15.84 -6.34
CA LYS A 169 6.41 -16.82 -5.50
C LYS A 169 7.83 -16.39 -5.15
N LYS A 170 8.63 -15.98 -6.15
CA LYS A 170 10.03 -15.56 -5.92
C LYS A 170 10.14 -14.28 -5.09
N ASN A 171 9.28 -13.30 -5.33
CA ASN A 171 9.24 -12.08 -4.54
C ASN A 171 8.89 -12.38 -3.07
N THR A 172 7.92 -13.26 -2.84
CA THR A 172 7.53 -13.73 -1.49
C THR A 172 8.66 -14.48 -0.80
N GLU A 173 9.32 -15.43 -1.49
CA GLU A 173 10.47 -16.16 -0.96
C GLU A 173 11.61 -15.22 -0.57
N LEU A 174 11.95 -14.26 -1.44
CA LEU A 174 12.98 -13.27 -1.17
C LEU A 174 12.64 -12.40 0.05
N PHE A 175 11.39 -11.96 0.17
CA PHE A 175 10.92 -11.19 1.32
C PHE A 175 11.10 -11.96 2.64
N PHE A 176 10.74 -13.24 2.68
CA PHE A 176 10.92 -14.07 3.88
C PHE A 176 12.40 -14.33 4.20
N GLU A 177 13.26 -14.52 3.20
CA GLU A 177 14.71 -14.61 3.41
C GLU A 177 15.28 -13.30 3.99
N PHE A 178 14.81 -12.14 3.52
CA PHE A 178 15.21 -10.85 4.09
C PHE A 178 14.71 -10.63 5.51
N LEU A 179 13.49 -11.08 5.83
CA LEU A 179 12.97 -11.06 7.20
C LEU A 179 13.80 -11.96 8.12
N LYS A 180 14.04 -13.21 7.71
CA LYS A 180 14.83 -14.19 8.46
C LYS A 180 16.27 -13.73 8.67
N GLY A 181 16.86 -13.07 7.66
CA GLY A 181 18.18 -12.47 7.74
C GLY A 181 18.25 -11.16 8.54
N GLY A 182 17.11 -10.64 9.02
CA GLY A 182 17.03 -9.36 9.75
C GLY A 182 17.37 -8.13 8.91
N ILE A 183 17.39 -8.27 7.58
CA ILE A 183 17.62 -7.19 6.61
C ILE A 183 16.38 -6.28 6.58
N ILE A 184 15.20 -6.90 6.49
CA ILE A 184 13.93 -6.21 6.65
C ILE A 184 13.45 -6.44 8.09
N LYS A 185 13.04 -5.36 8.75
CA LYS A 185 12.40 -5.40 10.07
C LYS A 185 11.00 -4.84 9.91
N VAL A 186 9.98 -5.58 10.34
CA VAL A 186 8.56 -5.16 10.21
C VAL A 186 7.88 -4.92 11.54
N ASN A 187 8.50 -5.32 12.66
CA ASN A 187 7.86 -5.22 13.99
C ASN A 187 7.47 -3.78 14.34
N HIS A 188 8.27 -2.80 13.94
CA HIS A 188 7.99 -1.38 14.16
C HIS A 188 6.84 -0.84 13.30
N LEU A 189 6.41 -1.57 12.28
CA LEU A 189 5.25 -1.21 11.47
C LEU A 189 3.93 -1.59 12.17
N ILE A 190 3.96 -2.43 13.20
CA ILE A 190 2.77 -2.87 13.93
C ILE A 190 2.49 -1.86 15.04
N SER A 191 1.63 -0.88 14.75
CA SER A 191 1.19 0.14 15.71
C SER A 191 0.16 -0.38 16.72
N HIS A 192 -0.76 -1.24 16.29
CA HIS A 192 -1.87 -1.72 17.12
C HIS A 192 -2.10 -3.21 16.95
N LYS A 193 -2.53 -3.86 18.04
CA LYS A 193 -3.00 -5.24 18.05
C LYS A 193 -4.32 -5.28 18.78
N TYR A 194 -5.32 -5.87 18.16
CA TYR A 194 -6.64 -6.11 18.75
C TYR A 194 -6.91 -7.61 18.74
N PRO A 195 -7.59 -8.17 19.74
CA PRO A 195 -8.23 -9.47 19.59
C PRO A 195 -9.16 -9.44 18.38
N TRP A 196 -9.26 -10.55 17.65
CA TRP A 196 -10.04 -10.59 16.40
C TRP A 196 -11.51 -10.19 16.59
N PHE A 197 -12.12 -10.52 17.73
CA PHE A 197 -13.50 -10.17 18.07
C PHE A 197 -13.70 -8.68 18.38
N GLU A 198 -12.62 -7.89 18.50
CA GLU A 198 -12.69 -6.42 18.58
C GLU A 198 -12.54 -5.74 17.20
N ALA A 199 -12.73 -6.48 16.09
CA ALA A 199 -12.58 -5.94 14.74
C ALA A 199 -13.36 -4.63 14.53
N GLU A 200 -14.61 -4.54 14.99
CA GLU A 200 -15.42 -3.31 14.85
C GLU A 200 -14.72 -2.09 15.45
N ARG A 201 -14.15 -2.25 16.66
CA ARG A 201 -13.40 -1.19 17.34
C ARG A 201 -12.13 -0.82 16.57
N ALA A 202 -11.41 -1.81 16.06
CA ALA A 202 -10.22 -1.59 15.25
C ALA A 202 -10.55 -0.79 13.97
N TYR A 203 -11.63 -1.15 13.28
CA TYR A 203 -12.10 -0.43 12.09
C TYR A 203 -12.58 0.98 12.39
N ARG A 204 -13.33 1.17 13.49
CA ARG A 204 -13.74 2.51 13.94
C ARG A 204 -12.54 3.41 14.20
N MET A 205 -11.53 2.89 14.89
CA MET A 205 -10.28 3.59 15.14
C MET A 205 -9.55 3.97 13.83
N LEU A 206 -9.49 3.08 12.84
CA LEU A 206 -8.88 3.36 11.54
C LEU A 206 -9.60 4.47 10.75
N ILE A 207 -10.92 4.60 10.92
CA ILE A 207 -11.72 5.65 10.29
C ILE A 207 -11.48 7.00 11.00
N GLU A 208 -11.48 6.99 12.33
CA GLU A 208 -11.43 8.21 13.15
C GLU A 208 -10.01 8.78 13.29
N ASN A 209 -9.01 7.93 13.51
CA ASN A 209 -7.66 8.31 13.92
C ASN A 209 -6.58 7.78 12.95
N ARG A 210 -6.88 7.80 11.65
CA ARG A 210 -6.04 7.24 10.58
C ARG A 210 -4.57 7.69 10.63
N ALA A 211 -4.33 8.94 10.99
CA ALA A 211 -2.98 9.53 11.00
C ALA A 211 -2.07 8.99 12.12
N GLU A 212 -2.63 8.32 13.13
CA GLU A 212 -1.91 7.76 14.28
C GLU A 212 -1.64 6.24 14.11
N THR A 213 -1.87 5.71 12.90
CA THR A 213 -1.77 4.27 12.62
C THR A 213 -0.78 3.96 11.52
N MET A 214 0.00 2.89 11.72
CA MET A 214 0.93 2.34 10.73
C MET A 214 0.52 0.93 10.29
N GLY A 215 0.19 0.07 11.24
CA GLY A 215 -0.19 -1.31 10.99
C GLY A 215 -1.03 -1.82 12.13
N VAL A 216 -2.16 -2.43 11.80
CA VAL A 216 -3.12 -2.97 12.76
C VAL A 216 -3.22 -4.47 12.50
N ILE A 217 -3.03 -5.27 13.55
CA ILE A 217 -3.18 -6.72 13.50
C ILE A 217 -4.41 -7.12 14.30
N LEU A 218 -5.24 -7.97 13.71
CA LEU A 218 -6.23 -8.75 14.44
C LEU A 218 -5.59 -10.06 14.89
N ASP A 219 -5.55 -10.28 16.19
CA ASP A 219 -4.95 -11.44 16.82
C ASP A 219 -6.02 -12.51 17.08
N PHE A 220 -5.86 -13.64 16.40
CA PHE A 220 -6.77 -14.79 16.48
C PHE A 220 -6.37 -15.79 17.57
N ARG A 221 -5.26 -15.55 18.29
CA ARG A 221 -4.78 -16.46 19.34
C ARG A 221 -5.55 -16.31 20.65
N GLU A 222 -6.13 -15.13 20.90
CA GLU A 222 -6.99 -14.89 22.05
C GLU A 222 -8.45 -15.14 21.65
N GLY A 223 -9.06 -16.19 22.21
CA GLY A 223 -10.38 -16.70 21.81
C GLY A 223 -10.48 -18.22 21.76
N GLN A 224 -9.39 -18.94 22.05
CA GLN A 224 -9.38 -20.37 22.41
C GLN A 224 -9.37 -20.55 23.93
#